data_AF-A0A931ZUG5-F1
#
_entry.id   AF-A0A931ZUG5-F1
#
_cell.length_a   1.000
_cell.length_b   1.000
_cell.length_c   1.000
_cell.angle_alpha   90.00
_cell.angle_beta   90.00
_cell.angle_gamma   90.00
#
_symmetry.space_group_name_H-M   'P 1'
#
loop_
_entity.id
_entity.type
_entity.pdbx_description
1 polymer ?
#
loop_
_entity_poly.entity_id
_entity_poly.type
_entity_poly.pdbx_seq_one_letter_code
_entity_poly.pdbx_strand_id
1 'polypeptide(L)'
;MLEWLIPMCAFFPFTALYLGALRIEPGGGRGVHQVLGLLFTLVIYLAVWRALHAALSGVGPILGGVVLTTVVATLLLPLEARLGYLVVGARLKRTAAAH
;
A
#
# COMPACT_ATOMS: atom_id res chain seq x y z
N MET A 1 8.96 -16.67 8.31
CA MET A 1 7.58 -16.81 7.77
C MET A 1 6.59 -15.93 8.51
N LEU A 2 6.56 -15.95 9.86
CA LEU A 2 5.65 -15.11 10.64
C LEU A 2 5.85 -13.60 10.39
N GLU A 3 7.10 -13.17 10.16
CA GLU A 3 7.45 -11.77 9.89
C GLU A 3 6.79 -11.19 8.63
N TRP A 4 6.48 -12.04 7.63
CA TRP A 4 5.78 -11.64 6.41
C TRP A 4 4.27 -11.50 6.62
N LEU A 5 3.73 -12.13 7.66
CA LEU A 5 2.32 -12.04 8.00
C LEU A 5 1.94 -10.64 8.49
N ILE A 6 2.86 -9.98 9.21
CA ILE A 6 2.65 -8.64 9.76
C ILE A 6 2.36 -7.60 8.66
N PRO A 7 3.22 -7.39 7.65
CA PRO A 7 2.94 -6.44 6.59
C PRO A 7 1.73 -6.85 5.73
N MET A 8 1.53 -8.15 5.47
CA MET A 8 0.36 -8.62 4.72
C MET A 8 -0.95 -8.28 5.45
N CYS A 9 -1.03 -8.51 6.75
CA CYS A 9 -2.20 -8.18 7.55
C CYS A 9 -2.36 -6.66 7.74
N ALA A 10 -1.26 -5.92 7.82
CA ALA A 10 -1.28 -4.45 7.95
C ALA A 10 -1.81 -3.77 6.68
N PHE A 11 -1.50 -4.31 5.50
CA PHE A 11 -1.90 -3.72 4.22
C PHE A 11 -3.41 -3.45 4.12
N PHE A 12 -4.25 -4.42 4.47
CA PHE A 12 -5.70 -4.31 4.32
C PHE A 12 -6.34 -3.17 5.13
N PRO A 13 -6.15 -3.05 6.46
CA PRO A 13 -6.71 -1.94 7.23
C PRO A 13 -6.14 -0.59 6.80
N PHE A 14 -4.84 -0.49 6.51
CA PHE A 14 -4.26 0.79 6.08
C PHE A 14 -4.73 1.22 4.69
N THR A 15 -4.87 0.28 3.77
CA THR A 15 -5.39 0.58 2.44
C THR A 15 -6.89 0.88 2.47
N ALA A 16 -7.66 0.22 3.34
CA ALA A 16 -9.06 0.56 3.58
C ALA A 16 -9.21 1.96 4.18
N LEU A 17 -8.35 2.36 5.12
CA LEU A 17 -8.30 3.72 5.64
C LEU A 17 -7.91 4.73 4.56
N TYR A 18 -6.91 4.41 3.73
CA TYR A 18 -6.44 5.29 2.67
C TYR A 18 -7.48 5.49 1.57
N LEU A 19 -8.05 4.41 1.02
CA LEU A 19 -9.01 4.51 -0.08
C LEU A 19 -10.41 4.90 0.43
N GLY A 20 -10.86 4.29 1.52
CA GLY A 20 -12.20 4.51 2.08
C GLY A 20 -12.30 5.80 2.91
N ALA A 21 -11.52 5.90 4.00
CA ALA A 21 -11.67 7.02 4.94
C ALA A 21 -11.21 8.36 4.37
N LEU A 22 -10.17 8.38 3.52
CA LEU A 22 -9.73 9.61 2.84
C LEU A 22 -10.51 9.93 1.56
N ARG A 23 -11.55 9.14 1.23
CA ARG A 23 -12.40 9.30 0.03
C ARG A 23 -11.58 9.40 -1.25
N ILE A 24 -10.64 8.49 -1.41
CA ILE A 24 -9.79 8.41 -2.60
C ILE A 24 -10.39 7.34 -3.51
N GLU A 25 -11.00 7.81 -4.59
CA GLU A 25 -11.69 6.95 -5.54
C GLU A 25 -10.82 6.72 -6.78
N PRO A 26 -10.63 5.46 -7.20
CA PRO A 26 -10.04 5.16 -8.49
C PRO A 26 -10.99 5.58 -9.62
N GLY A 27 -10.64 6.67 -10.30
CA GLY A 27 -11.34 7.21 -11.45
C GLY A 27 -10.88 6.60 -12.76
N GLY A 28 -11.83 6.29 -13.64
CA GLY A 28 -11.59 5.69 -14.94
C GLY A 28 -11.37 4.18 -14.86
N GLY A 29 -12.26 3.40 -15.48
CA GLY A 29 -12.18 1.94 -15.56
C GLY A 29 -13.42 1.22 -15.04
N ARG A 30 -13.72 0.04 -15.59
CA ARG A 30 -14.73 -0.90 -15.05
C ARG A 30 -14.26 -1.42 -13.69
N GLY A 31 -15.16 -1.88 -12.81
CA GLY A 31 -14.83 -2.35 -11.45
C GLY A 31 -13.65 -3.34 -11.35
N VAL A 32 -13.40 -4.15 -12.40
CA VAL A 32 -12.22 -5.03 -12.50
C VAL A 32 -10.89 -4.27 -12.38
N HIS A 33 -10.78 -3.06 -12.93
CA HIS A 33 -9.56 -2.24 -12.86
C HIS A 33 -9.32 -1.73 -11.43
N GLN A 34 -10.38 -1.56 -10.64
CA GLN A 34 -10.25 -1.15 -9.25
C GLN A 34 -9.70 -2.29 -8.38
N VAL A 35 -10.19 -3.51 -8.61
CA VAL A 35 -9.70 -4.73 -7.94
C VAL A 35 -8.26 -5.03 -8.36
N LEU A 36 -7.96 -4.99 -9.66
CA LEU A 36 -6.61 -5.20 -10.15
C LEU A 36 -5.64 -4.13 -9.65
N GLY A 37 -6.07 -2.85 -9.60
CA GLY A 37 -5.26 -1.77 -9.04
C GLY A 37 -4.93 -2.00 -7.56
N LEU A 38 -5.90 -2.48 -6.77
CA LEU A 38 -5.70 -2.86 -5.37
C LEU A 38 -4.70 -4.03 -5.23
N LEU A 39 -4.84 -5.07 -6.04
CA LEU A 39 -3.94 -6.22 -6.05
C LEU A 39 -2.51 -5.82 -6.47
N PHE A 40 -2.36 -4.99 -7.49
CA PHE A 40 -1.07 -4.44 -7.87
C PHE A 40 -0.46 -3.58 -6.76
N THR A 41 -1.28 -2.80 -6.06
CA THR A 41 -0.82 -2.01 -4.91
C THR A 41 -0.31 -2.92 -3.79
N LEU A 42 -0.97 -4.06 -3.51
CA LEU A 42 -0.47 -5.06 -2.57
C LEU A 42 0.90 -5.61 -2.99
N VAL A 43 1.06 -5.95 -4.28
CA VAL A 43 2.35 -6.46 -4.80
C VAL A 43 3.45 -5.41 -4.64
N ILE A 44 3.16 -4.14 -4.96
CA ILE A 44 4.12 -3.04 -4.80
C ILE A 44 4.45 -2.83 -3.33
N TYR A 45 3.46 -2.81 -2.43
CA TYR A 45 3.67 -2.68 -0.99
C TYR A 45 4.60 -3.77 -0.44
N LEU A 46 4.37 -5.03 -0.82
CA LEU A 46 5.23 -6.14 -0.40
C LEU A 46 6.64 -6.05 -1.00
N ALA A 47 6.78 -5.57 -2.23
CA ALA A 47 8.08 -5.35 -2.85
C ALA A 47 8.86 -4.21 -2.16
N VAL A 48 8.20 -3.10 -1.86
CA VAL A 48 8.77 -1.97 -1.11
C VAL A 48 9.16 -2.41 0.30
N TRP A 49 8.26 -3.11 1.00
CA TRP A 49 8.56 -3.66 2.32
C TRP A 49 9.77 -4.58 2.29
N ARG A 50 9.88 -5.48 1.29
CA ARG A 50 11.04 -6.37 1.15
C ARG A 50 12.33 -5.60 0.90
N ALA A 51 12.30 -4.58 0.05
CA ALA A 51 13.47 -3.74 -0.25
C ALA A 51 13.92 -2.96 1.00
N LEU A 52 12.98 -2.38 1.74
CA LEU A 52 13.22 -1.71 3.01
C LEU A 52 13.75 -2.68 4.07
N HIS A 53 13.18 -3.87 4.18
CA HIS A 53 13.59 -4.89 5.13
C HIS A 53 15.02 -5.34 4.85
N ALA A 54 15.38 -5.57 3.58
CA ALA A 54 16.74 -5.90 3.19
C ALA A 54 17.73 -4.79 3.58
N ALA A 55 17.38 -3.53 3.36
CA ALA A 55 18.22 -2.37 3.69
C ALA A 55 18.34 -2.12 5.21
N LEU A 56 17.26 -2.36 5.97
CA LEU A 56 17.16 -2.05 7.40
C LEU A 56 17.43 -3.25 8.32
N SER A 57 17.67 -4.43 7.75
CA SER A 57 17.96 -5.67 8.49
C SER A 57 19.14 -5.54 9.48
N GLY A 58 20.06 -4.59 9.24
CA GLY A 58 21.19 -4.29 10.13
C GLY A 58 20.84 -3.53 11.42
N VAL A 59 19.63 -2.98 11.55
CA VAL A 59 19.22 -2.15 12.71
C VAL A 59 18.66 -2.99 13.88
N GLY A 60 18.46 -4.30 13.66
CA GLY A 60 17.99 -5.26 14.65
C GLY A 60 16.73 -6.00 14.19
N PRO A 61 16.56 -7.28 14.57
CA PRO A 61 15.64 -8.21 13.90
C PRO A 61 14.16 -7.83 14.01
N ILE A 62 13.74 -7.22 15.13
CA ILE A 62 12.31 -6.98 15.40
C ILE A 62 11.92 -5.51 15.22
N LEU A 63 12.54 -4.60 15.99
CA LEU A 63 12.18 -3.17 15.96
C LEU A 63 12.61 -2.48 14.66
N GLY A 64 13.85 -2.71 14.21
CA GLY A 64 14.38 -2.16 12.97
C GLY A 64 13.89 -2.93 11.74
N GLY A 65 13.96 -4.25 11.79
CA GLY A 65 13.63 -5.13 10.67
C GLY A 65 12.14 -5.12 10.32
N VAL A 66 11.24 -5.25 11.29
CA VAL A 66 9.82 -5.47 11.01
C VAL A 66 9.00 -4.21 11.25
N VAL A 67 9.08 -3.62 12.44
CA VAL A 67 8.21 -2.50 12.83
C VAL A 67 8.52 -1.26 12.01
N LEU A 68 9.77 -0.80 12.01
CA LEU A 68 10.19 0.40 11.27
C LEU A 68 9.91 0.25 9.77
N THR A 69 10.29 -0.87 9.18
CA THR A 69 10.02 -1.20 7.77
C THR A 69 8.53 -1.13 7.44
N THR A 70 7.67 -1.70 8.29
CA THR A 70 6.22 -1.68 8.09
C THR A 70 5.66 -0.26 8.16
N VAL A 71 6.14 0.55 9.12
CA VAL A 71 5.74 1.96 9.24
C VAL A 71 6.16 2.73 7.99
N VAL A 72 7.40 2.59 7.54
CA VAL A 72 7.91 3.30 6.36
C VAL A 72 7.18 2.88 5.09
N ALA A 73 6.95 1.57 4.88
CA ALA A 73 6.15 1.07 3.75
C ALA A 73 4.72 1.62 3.78
N THR A 74 4.10 1.67 4.97
CA THR A 74 2.75 2.21 5.13
C THR A 74 2.68 3.71 4.81
N LEU A 75 3.72 4.47 5.16
CA LEU A 75 3.82 5.89 4.79
C LEU A 75 3.98 6.09 3.27
N LEU A 76 4.53 5.10 2.57
CA LEU A 76 4.69 5.12 1.12
C LEU A 76 3.44 4.66 0.35
N LEU A 77 2.40 4.14 1.04
CA LEU A 77 1.13 3.72 0.42
C LEU A 77 0.54 4.72 -0.59
N PRO A 78 0.56 6.05 -0.39
CA PRO A 78 0.03 6.98 -1.40
C PRO A 78 0.79 6.91 -2.73
N LEU A 79 2.10 6.67 -2.68
CA LEU A 79 2.95 6.51 -3.85
C LEU A 79 2.72 5.14 -4.49
N GLU A 80 2.67 4.08 -3.67
CA GLU A 80 2.46 2.71 -4.12
C GLU A 80 1.09 2.53 -4.77
N ALA A 81 0.04 3.11 -4.19
CA ALA A 81 -1.30 3.10 -4.75
C ALA A 81 -1.35 3.87 -6.08
N ARG A 82 -0.70 5.03 -6.17
CA ARG A 82 -0.60 5.75 -7.46
C ARG A 82 0.05 4.87 -8.53
N LEU A 83 1.13 4.17 -8.20
CA LEU A 83 1.79 3.25 -9.14
C LEU A 83 0.90 2.06 -9.49
N GLY A 84 0.30 1.41 -8.49
CA GLY A 84 -0.53 0.21 -8.68
C GLY A 84 -1.77 0.50 -9.54
N TYR A 85 -2.45 1.61 -9.29
CA TYR A 85 -3.58 2.01 -10.11
C TYR A 85 -3.15 2.54 -11.50
N LEU A 86 -2.00 3.21 -11.61
CA LEU A 86 -1.48 3.69 -12.89
C LEU A 86 -1.10 2.55 -13.85
N VAL A 87 -0.53 1.45 -13.35
CA VAL A 87 -0.24 0.25 -14.15
C VAL A 87 -1.52 -0.34 -14.75
N VAL A 88 -2.64 -0.22 -14.04
CA VAL A 88 -3.95 -0.72 -14.47
C VAL A 88 -4.73 0.33 -15.28
N GLY A 89 -4.13 1.49 -15.57
CA GLY A 89 -4.77 2.57 -16.32
C GLY A 89 -5.86 3.33 -15.54
N ALA A 90 -5.96 3.12 -14.23
CA ALA A 90 -6.84 3.85 -13.34
C ALA A 90 -6.09 5.03 -12.71
N ARG A 91 -6.78 6.15 -12.47
CA ARG A 91 -6.20 7.31 -11.78
C ARG A 91 -6.90 7.54 -10.46
N LEU A 92 -6.13 7.61 -9.38
CA LEU A 92 -6.67 7.99 -8.08
C LEU A 92 -7.08 9.46 -8.10
N LYS A 93 -8.35 9.73 -7.79
CA LYS A 93 -8.88 11.08 -7.59
C LYS A 93 -9.34 11.21 -6.14
N ARG A 94 -9.07 12.36 -5.54
CA ARG A 94 -9.64 12.71 -4.25
C ARG A 94 -11.04 13.23 -4.51
N THR A 95 -12.05 12.58 -3.96
CA THR A 95 -13.41 13.08 -4.06
C THR A 95 -13.54 14.23 -3.07
N ALA A 96 -13.73 15.45 -3.58
CA ALA A 96 -14.01 16.61 -2.74
C ALA A 96 -15.28 16.31 -1.93
N ALA A 97 -15.25 16.58 -0.62
CA ALA A 97 -16.43 16.44 0.21
C ALA A 97 -17.56 17.27 -0.42
N ALA A 98 -18.64 16.62 -0.82
CA ALA A 98 -19.87 17.30 -1.16
C ALA A 98 -20.34 18.01 0.13
N HIS A 99 -20.22 19.34 0.13
CA HIS A 99 -20.86 20.23 1.10
C HIS A 99 -22.25 20.57 0.60
#